data_AF-A0A6P7LTB8-F1
#
_entry.id   AF-A0A6P7LTB8-F1
#
_cell.length_a   1.000
_cell.length_b   1.000
_cell.length_c   1.000
_cell.angle_alpha   90.00
_cell.angle_beta   90.00
_cell.angle_gamma   90.00
#
_symmetry.space_group_name_H-M   'P 1'
#
loop_
_entity.id
_entity.type
_entity.pdbx_description
1 polymer ?
#
loop_
_entity_poly.entity_id
_entity_poly.type
_entity_poly.pdbx_seq_one_letter_code
_entity_poly.pdbx_strand_id
1 'polypeptide(L)'
;MPKAVNVRVTTMDAELEFAIQPSTTGKQLFDQVVKTIGLREVWYFGLQYMDGKGYYTWLKLDKKVSSQDVKKENPLQFKFRAKFFPEDVAEELIQDITQKLFFLQVKESILSDEVYCPPETAVLLASYAVQAKFGDYNKEIHRSGYLLSEQLLPHRVLEQHKLSKEQWEERIQVWHEEHGGMLKEDAMLEYLKIAQDLEMYGVNYFDIKNKKGTELWLGVDALGLNIYEKNDKLTPKIGFPWSEIRNISFNDKKFIIKPIDKKSPDFVFYAPRLRINKRILQLCMGNHELYMRRRKPDTIEVQQMKAQAREEKQQKQMERAQLENEKKRREAIEREKEQMEQEKRDLMIRLFQFEEKTKKAEKELQDQYQRAMMLEQERRRAADEAARLEAERQAALLAKEELARHAEDQKKSQEQLAAELAEHTAKISQLEDAWRRKEAEANTWQMKAMEAQDDLVKTKEELHMVMAPPPPPPPPPSMYDNLEDTSDSEENASTHSADLPMEGFNDHRNEEERLTEAEKNERVQKQLKALTSELAQARDESKNTANDLLHFENARAGRDKYKTLRQIRQGNTKQRIDEFEAL
;
A
#
# COMPACT_ATOMS: atom_id res chain seq x y z
N MET A 1 -53.20 -28.70 -16.18
CA MET A 1 -52.00 -27.94 -16.60
C MET A 1 -50.80 -28.90 -16.61
N PRO A 2 -49.76 -28.68 -17.44
CA PRO A 2 -48.50 -29.40 -17.31
C PRO A 2 -47.88 -29.15 -15.93
N LYS A 3 -47.31 -30.18 -15.28
CA LYS A 3 -46.52 -29.96 -14.06
C LYS A 3 -45.22 -29.24 -14.42
N ALA A 4 -44.87 -28.21 -13.67
CA ALA A 4 -43.57 -27.56 -13.78
C ALA A 4 -42.46 -28.51 -13.29
N VAL A 5 -41.24 -28.27 -13.76
CA VAL A 5 -40.05 -29.08 -13.44
C VAL A 5 -39.04 -28.18 -12.73
N ASN A 6 -38.69 -28.50 -11.49
CA ASN A 6 -37.70 -27.73 -10.73
C ASN A 6 -36.29 -28.00 -11.26
N VAL A 7 -35.48 -26.94 -11.34
CA VAL A 7 -34.11 -26.97 -11.86
C VAL A 7 -33.21 -26.21 -10.90
N ARG A 8 -32.02 -26.78 -10.63
CA ARG A 8 -30.90 -26.09 -9.98
C ARG A 8 -29.77 -25.92 -11.00
N VAL A 9 -29.22 -24.72 -11.06
CA VAL A 9 -28.01 -24.41 -11.84
C VAL A 9 -26.95 -23.85 -10.91
N THR A 10 -25.85 -24.59 -10.73
CA THR A 10 -24.70 -24.18 -9.94
C THR A 10 -23.63 -23.57 -10.86
N THR A 11 -23.22 -22.31 -10.62
CA THR A 11 -22.11 -21.66 -11.33
C THR A 11 -20.78 -22.05 -10.67
N MET A 12 -19.78 -21.15 -10.65
CA MET A 12 -18.62 -21.29 -9.77
C MET A 12 -18.82 -20.65 -8.38
N ASP A 13 -19.83 -19.78 -8.25
CA ASP A 13 -19.97 -18.81 -7.16
C ASP A 13 -21.41 -18.61 -6.64
N ALA A 14 -22.41 -19.22 -7.29
CA ALA A 14 -23.83 -19.13 -6.94
C ALA A 14 -24.60 -20.42 -7.28
N GLU A 15 -25.74 -20.62 -6.62
CA GLU A 15 -26.76 -21.59 -7.02
C GLU A 15 -28.06 -20.86 -7.39
N LEU A 16 -28.64 -21.20 -8.54
CA LEU A 16 -29.91 -20.66 -9.02
C LEU A 16 -30.97 -21.77 -9.04
N GLU A 17 -32.06 -21.61 -8.28
CA GLU A 17 -33.21 -22.51 -8.32
C GLU A 17 -34.45 -21.83 -8.92
N PHE A 18 -35.08 -22.50 -9.88
CA PHE A 18 -36.34 -22.06 -10.48
C PHE A 18 -37.09 -23.22 -11.16
N ALA A 19 -38.36 -22.99 -11.51
CA ALA A 19 -39.20 -23.97 -12.17
C ALA A 19 -39.33 -23.68 -13.68
N ILE A 20 -39.06 -24.68 -14.52
CA ILE A 20 -39.24 -24.60 -15.98
C ILE A 20 -40.50 -25.33 -16.44
N GLN A 21 -40.96 -25.04 -17.66
CA GLN A 21 -42.04 -25.80 -18.28
C GLN A 21 -41.48 -27.06 -18.97
N PRO A 22 -42.25 -28.16 -19.10
CA PRO A 22 -41.82 -29.34 -19.86
C PRO A 22 -41.51 -29.08 -21.35
N SER A 23 -41.96 -27.93 -21.87
CA SER A 23 -41.72 -27.39 -23.21
C SER A 23 -40.36 -26.67 -23.36
N THR A 24 -39.74 -26.22 -22.26
CA THR A 24 -38.56 -25.33 -22.25
C THR A 24 -37.36 -25.92 -23.00
N THR A 25 -36.75 -25.12 -23.88
CA THR A 25 -35.55 -25.49 -24.65
C THR A 25 -34.26 -25.30 -23.83
N GLY A 26 -33.18 -25.97 -24.24
CA GLY A 26 -31.87 -25.74 -23.66
C GLY A 26 -31.41 -24.30 -23.80
N LYS A 27 -31.74 -23.62 -24.92
CA LYS A 27 -31.46 -22.19 -25.07
C LYS A 27 -32.23 -21.35 -24.05
N GLN A 28 -33.54 -21.59 -23.86
CA GLN A 28 -34.33 -20.84 -22.87
C GLN A 28 -33.82 -21.02 -21.43
N LEU A 29 -33.38 -22.22 -21.05
CA LEU A 29 -32.75 -22.45 -19.75
C LEU A 29 -31.39 -21.73 -19.63
N PHE A 30 -30.57 -21.78 -20.68
CA PHE A 30 -29.27 -21.10 -20.72
C PHE A 30 -29.41 -19.56 -20.68
N ASP A 31 -30.29 -19.00 -21.52
CA ASP A 31 -30.60 -17.57 -21.60
C ASP A 31 -31.08 -17.01 -20.25
N GLN A 32 -31.88 -17.79 -19.50
CA GLN A 32 -32.31 -17.42 -18.16
C GLN A 32 -31.13 -17.32 -17.19
N VAL A 33 -30.20 -18.29 -17.21
CA VAL A 33 -29.02 -18.31 -16.34
C VAL A 33 -28.12 -17.12 -16.63
N VAL A 34 -27.72 -16.90 -17.88
CA VAL A 34 -26.76 -15.82 -18.22
C VAL A 34 -27.32 -14.43 -17.97
N LYS A 35 -28.63 -14.22 -18.15
CA LYS A 35 -29.31 -12.97 -17.77
C LYS A 35 -29.36 -12.76 -16.26
N THR A 36 -29.55 -13.81 -15.47
CA THR A 36 -29.55 -13.71 -14.00
C THR A 36 -28.18 -13.34 -13.43
N ILE A 37 -27.08 -13.62 -14.13
CA ILE A 37 -25.70 -13.30 -13.70
C ILE A 37 -25.02 -12.16 -14.49
N GLY A 38 -25.72 -11.52 -15.45
CA GLY A 38 -25.18 -10.39 -16.23
C GLY A 38 -24.14 -10.73 -17.31
N LEU A 39 -24.06 -11.99 -17.75
CA LEU A 39 -23.01 -12.46 -18.67
C LEU A 39 -23.44 -12.36 -20.15
N ARG A 40 -22.66 -11.61 -20.95
CA ARG A 40 -22.81 -11.42 -22.40
C ARG A 40 -21.90 -12.33 -23.23
N GLU A 41 -20.73 -12.72 -22.71
CA GLU A 41 -19.72 -13.57 -23.39
C GLU A 41 -20.11 -15.07 -23.46
N VAL A 42 -21.34 -15.33 -23.88
CA VAL A 42 -22.02 -16.63 -23.82
C VAL A 42 -21.32 -17.76 -24.57
N TRP A 43 -20.49 -17.43 -25.55
CA TRP A 43 -19.86 -18.38 -26.47
C TRP A 43 -18.83 -19.31 -25.80
N TYR A 44 -18.27 -18.94 -24.65
CA TYR A 44 -17.40 -19.84 -23.88
C TYR A 44 -18.15 -20.92 -23.10
N PHE A 45 -19.41 -20.66 -22.71
CA PHE A 45 -20.07 -21.40 -21.63
C PHE A 45 -21.06 -22.48 -22.10
N GLY A 46 -21.43 -23.36 -21.17
CA GLY A 46 -22.49 -24.33 -21.37
C GLY A 46 -23.09 -24.80 -20.05
N LEU A 47 -24.22 -25.49 -20.14
CA LEU A 47 -24.82 -26.23 -19.03
C LEU A 47 -24.44 -27.71 -19.14
N GLN A 48 -23.73 -28.22 -18.14
CA GLN A 48 -23.36 -29.63 -18.02
C GLN A 48 -24.32 -30.33 -17.05
N TYR A 49 -24.77 -31.54 -17.38
CA TYR A 49 -25.62 -32.38 -16.53
C TYR A 49 -25.12 -33.83 -16.52
N MET A 50 -25.54 -34.61 -15.53
CA MET A 50 -25.40 -36.06 -15.53
C MET A 50 -26.59 -36.69 -16.23
N ASP A 51 -26.36 -37.58 -17.20
CA ASP A 51 -27.44 -38.31 -17.89
C ASP A 51 -27.98 -39.49 -17.06
N GLY A 52 -29.06 -40.11 -17.53
CA GLY A 52 -29.66 -41.31 -16.95
C GLY A 52 -28.75 -42.56 -16.92
N LYS A 53 -27.51 -42.45 -17.41
CA LYS A 53 -26.48 -43.50 -17.43
C LYS A 53 -25.24 -43.11 -16.62
N GLY A 54 -25.31 -42.03 -15.84
CA GLY A 54 -24.23 -41.57 -14.96
C GLY A 54 -23.12 -40.77 -15.63
N TYR A 55 -23.28 -40.37 -16.90
CA TYR A 55 -22.24 -39.68 -17.66
C TYR A 55 -22.50 -38.18 -17.78
N TYR A 56 -21.47 -37.37 -17.56
CA TYR A 56 -21.52 -35.92 -17.80
C TYR A 56 -21.71 -35.60 -19.30
N THR A 57 -22.59 -34.64 -19.57
CA THR A 57 -23.08 -34.28 -20.90
C THR A 57 -23.36 -32.79 -20.97
N TRP A 58 -23.08 -32.16 -22.11
CA TRP A 58 -23.47 -30.76 -22.36
C TRP A 58 -24.90 -30.69 -22.90
N LEU A 59 -25.69 -29.75 -22.37
CA LEU A 59 -27.05 -29.46 -22.80
C LEU A 59 -27.04 -28.88 -24.21
N LYS A 60 -27.88 -29.45 -25.08
CA LYS A 60 -28.09 -28.97 -26.44
C LYS A 60 -29.14 -27.87 -26.42
N LEU A 61 -28.77 -26.70 -26.94
CA LEU A 61 -29.62 -25.51 -26.90
C LEU A 61 -30.85 -25.63 -27.82
N ASP A 62 -30.73 -26.39 -28.92
CA ASP A 62 -31.77 -26.64 -29.93
C ASP A 62 -32.88 -27.61 -29.49
N LYS A 63 -32.75 -28.27 -28.33
CA LYS A 63 -33.68 -29.32 -27.88
C LYS A 63 -34.34 -28.99 -26.54
N LYS A 64 -35.50 -29.58 -26.28
CA LYS A 64 -36.20 -29.46 -24.98
C LYS A 64 -35.35 -30.10 -23.88
N VAL A 65 -35.25 -29.46 -22.72
CA VAL A 65 -34.49 -29.99 -21.56
C VAL A 65 -35.02 -31.39 -21.18
N SER A 66 -36.35 -31.53 -21.17
CA SER A 66 -37.09 -32.77 -20.92
C SER A 66 -36.80 -33.92 -21.91
N SER A 67 -36.21 -33.64 -23.07
CA SER A 67 -35.92 -34.63 -24.13
C SER A 67 -34.48 -35.13 -24.17
N GLN A 68 -33.63 -34.75 -23.21
CA GLN A 68 -32.18 -34.96 -23.26
C GLN A 68 -31.63 -36.01 -22.27
N ASP A 69 -32.48 -36.91 -21.76
CA ASP A 69 -32.07 -38.01 -20.86
C ASP A 69 -31.32 -37.52 -19.59
N VAL A 70 -31.68 -36.33 -19.09
CA VAL A 70 -31.17 -35.78 -17.82
C VAL A 70 -31.55 -36.72 -16.68
N LYS A 71 -30.60 -36.99 -15.76
CA LYS A 71 -30.83 -37.82 -14.57
C LYS A 71 -32.05 -37.30 -13.80
N LYS A 72 -32.97 -38.21 -13.47
CA LYS A 72 -34.31 -37.89 -12.94
C LYS A 72 -34.24 -37.57 -11.44
N GLU A 73 -33.86 -36.34 -11.14
CA GLU A 73 -33.78 -35.77 -9.78
C GLU A 73 -34.75 -34.59 -9.63
N ASN A 74 -34.98 -34.15 -8.39
CA ASN A 74 -35.83 -33.00 -8.09
C ASN A 74 -35.16 -32.12 -7.02
N PRO A 75 -34.61 -30.95 -7.37
CA PRO A 75 -34.54 -30.38 -8.73
C PRO A 75 -33.58 -31.14 -9.66
N LEU A 76 -33.76 -30.95 -10.98
CA LEU A 76 -32.79 -31.39 -11.99
C LEU A 76 -31.48 -30.59 -11.84
N GLN A 77 -30.35 -31.29 -11.86
CA GLN A 77 -29.03 -30.71 -11.57
C GLN A 77 -28.26 -30.33 -12.84
N PHE A 78 -27.82 -29.07 -12.93
CA PHE A 78 -26.93 -28.57 -13.96
C PHE A 78 -25.76 -27.78 -13.35
N LYS A 79 -24.56 -27.92 -13.92
CA LYS A 79 -23.43 -27.02 -13.68
C LYS A 79 -23.28 -26.05 -14.85
N PHE A 80 -23.24 -24.75 -14.57
CA PHE A 80 -22.77 -23.75 -15.53
C PHE A 80 -21.24 -23.71 -15.46
N ARG A 81 -20.57 -23.94 -16.60
CA ARG A 81 -19.12 -24.08 -16.74
C ARG A 81 -18.65 -23.59 -18.11
N ALA A 82 -17.43 -23.07 -18.19
CA ALA A 82 -16.74 -22.85 -19.45
C ALA A 82 -16.50 -24.20 -20.15
N LYS A 83 -16.91 -24.27 -21.41
CA LYS A 83 -16.80 -25.41 -22.33
C LYS A 83 -15.67 -25.20 -23.34
N PHE A 84 -15.46 -23.95 -23.74
CA PHE A 84 -14.41 -23.47 -24.63
C PHE A 84 -13.57 -22.42 -23.91
N PHE A 85 -12.31 -22.31 -24.29
CA PHE A 85 -11.35 -21.38 -23.68
C PHE A 85 -10.92 -20.30 -24.70
N PRO A 86 -10.47 -19.12 -24.24
CA PRO A 86 -9.78 -18.17 -25.10
C PRO A 86 -8.47 -18.77 -25.66
N GLU A 87 -7.98 -18.22 -26.76
CA GLU A 87 -6.58 -18.38 -27.17
C GLU A 87 -5.69 -17.55 -26.25
N ASP A 88 -5.95 -16.25 -26.05
CA ASP A 88 -5.26 -15.44 -25.03
C ASP A 88 -6.25 -14.74 -24.08
N VAL A 89 -6.14 -15.03 -22.77
CA VAL A 89 -7.07 -14.52 -21.75
C VAL A 89 -7.06 -12.99 -21.62
N ALA A 90 -5.93 -12.34 -21.93
CA ALA A 90 -5.76 -10.89 -21.79
C ALA A 90 -6.50 -10.10 -22.88
N GLU A 91 -6.62 -10.66 -24.07
CA GLU A 91 -7.21 -10.01 -25.26
C GLU A 91 -8.70 -10.36 -25.47
N GLU A 92 -9.16 -11.46 -24.86
CA GLU A 92 -10.46 -12.09 -25.15
C GLU A 92 -11.50 -12.06 -24.01
N LEU A 93 -11.10 -11.89 -22.74
CA LEU A 93 -12.05 -11.94 -21.61
C LEU A 93 -12.46 -10.52 -21.18
N ILE A 94 -13.67 -10.11 -21.55
CA ILE A 94 -14.07 -8.69 -21.54
C ILE A 94 -14.70 -8.26 -20.21
N GLN A 95 -15.60 -9.08 -19.64
CA GLN A 95 -16.35 -8.74 -18.43
C GLN A 95 -15.75 -9.35 -17.16
N ASP A 96 -15.80 -8.60 -16.06
CA ASP A 96 -15.40 -9.06 -14.71
C ASP A 96 -16.06 -10.40 -14.32
N ILE A 97 -17.35 -10.60 -14.65
CA ILE A 97 -18.06 -11.86 -14.37
C ILE A 97 -17.50 -13.04 -15.18
N THR A 98 -17.11 -12.82 -16.43
CA THR A 98 -16.49 -13.85 -17.28
C THR A 98 -15.11 -14.20 -16.76
N GLN A 99 -14.27 -13.20 -16.47
CA GLN A 99 -12.95 -13.39 -15.87
C GLN A 99 -13.05 -14.14 -14.54
N LYS A 100 -13.96 -13.75 -13.65
CA LYS A 100 -14.25 -14.42 -12.37
C LYS A 100 -14.64 -15.89 -12.54
N LEU A 101 -15.55 -16.21 -13.46
CA LEU A 101 -15.98 -17.59 -13.68
C LEU A 101 -14.87 -18.46 -14.29
N PHE A 102 -14.05 -17.90 -15.20
CA PHE A 102 -12.85 -18.59 -15.70
C PHE A 102 -11.82 -18.81 -14.59
N PHE A 103 -11.47 -17.76 -13.83
CA PHE A 103 -10.54 -17.83 -12.71
C PHE A 103 -10.94 -18.91 -11.71
N LEU A 104 -12.20 -18.91 -11.26
CA LEU A 104 -12.68 -19.90 -10.31
C LEU A 104 -12.67 -21.33 -10.89
N GLN A 105 -13.04 -21.52 -12.16
CA GLN A 105 -13.02 -22.85 -12.79
C GLN A 105 -11.59 -23.37 -12.99
N VAL A 106 -10.67 -22.52 -13.46
CA VAL A 106 -9.25 -22.90 -13.63
C VAL A 106 -8.61 -23.18 -12.28
N LYS A 107 -8.98 -22.43 -11.23
CA LYS A 107 -8.58 -22.72 -9.84
C LYS A 107 -9.19 -24.03 -9.33
N GLU A 108 -10.44 -24.38 -9.66
CA GLU A 108 -11.05 -25.69 -9.36
C GLU A 108 -10.23 -26.83 -10.01
N SER A 109 -9.88 -26.71 -11.30
CA SER A 109 -9.09 -27.72 -12.03
C SER A 109 -7.62 -27.83 -11.58
N ILE A 110 -6.98 -26.73 -11.16
CA ILE A 110 -5.59 -26.77 -10.64
C ILE A 110 -5.55 -27.38 -9.23
N LEU A 111 -6.44 -26.94 -8.32
CA LEU A 111 -6.46 -27.43 -6.93
C LEU A 111 -6.87 -28.91 -6.81
N SER A 112 -7.51 -29.47 -7.83
CA SER A 112 -7.87 -30.88 -7.94
C SER A 112 -6.88 -31.74 -8.74
N ASP A 113 -5.75 -31.17 -9.18
CA ASP A 113 -4.76 -31.80 -10.06
C ASP A 113 -5.36 -32.34 -11.40
N GLU A 114 -6.50 -31.80 -11.87
CA GLU A 114 -7.01 -32.04 -13.24
C GLU A 114 -6.10 -31.36 -14.28
N VAL A 115 -5.63 -30.15 -13.96
CA VAL A 115 -4.58 -29.43 -14.69
C VAL A 115 -3.31 -29.50 -13.86
N TYR A 116 -2.28 -30.14 -14.39
CA TYR A 116 -0.96 -30.12 -13.78
C TYR A 116 -0.43 -28.68 -13.63
N CYS A 117 0.14 -28.38 -12.47
CA CYS A 117 0.77 -27.11 -12.18
C CYS A 117 2.05 -27.37 -11.35
N PRO A 118 3.23 -26.86 -11.76
CA PRO A 118 4.46 -27.02 -11.00
C PRO A 118 4.41 -26.19 -9.70
N PRO A 119 5.13 -26.60 -8.65
CA PRO A 119 4.95 -26.04 -7.31
C PRO A 119 5.26 -24.55 -7.18
N GLU A 120 6.26 -24.02 -7.90
CA GLU A 120 6.54 -22.57 -7.95
C GLU A 120 5.37 -21.78 -8.52
N THR A 121 4.80 -22.22 -9.65
CA THR A 121 3.63 -21.59 -10.27
C THR A 121 2.40 -21.74 -9.37
N ALA A 122 2.23 -22.88 -8.68
CA ALA A 122 1.12 -23.08 -7.75
C ALA A 122 1.13 -22.07 -6.58
N VAL A 123 2.31 -21.74 -6.03
CA VAL A 123 2.43 -20.73 -4.96
C VAL A 123 2.21 -19.31 -5.48
N LEU A 124 2.72 -18.98 -6.67
CA LEU A 124 2.47 -17.67 -7.28
C LEU A 124 0.97 -17.48 -7.60
N LEU A 125 0.34 -18.50 -8.18
CA LEU A 125 -1.11 -18.53 -8.41
C LEU A 125 -1.90 -18.46 -7.09
N ALA A 126 -1.44 -19.10 -6.01
CA ALA A 126 -2.04 -18.98 -4.70
C ALA A 126 -2.06 -17.52 -4.19
N SER A 127 -0.96 -16.77 -4.32
CA SER A 127 -0.92 -15.38 -3.85
C SER A 127 -1.85 -14.45 -4.66
N TYR A 128 -1.95 -14.64 -5.98
CA TYR A 128 -2.95 -13.95 -6.80
C TYR A 128 -4.39 -14.30 -6.38
N ALA A 129 -4.66 -15.57 -6.06
CA ALA A 129 -5.97 -16.00 -5.59
C ALA A 129 -6.32 -15.44 -4.19
N VAL A 130 -5.32 -15.17 -3.34
CA VAL A 130 -5.50 -14.48 -2.06
C VAL A 130 -5.81 -12.99 -2.31
N GLN A 131 -5.03 -12.28 -3.13
CA GLN A 131 -5.30 -10.87 -3.50
C GLN A 131 -6.71 -10.72 -4.11
N ALA A 132 -7.11 -11.60 -5.03
CA ALA A 132 -8.44 -11.61 -5.64
C ALA A 132 -9.59 -11.80 -4.62
N LYS A 133 -9.36 -12.56 -3.54
CA LYS A 133 -10.37 -12.80 -2.49
C LYS A 133 -10.38 -11.68 -1.45
N PHE A 134 -9.24 -11.41 -0.83
CA PHE A 134 -9.13 -10.53 0.34
C PHE A 134 -8.95 -9.05 -0.05
N GLY A 135 -8.28 -8.76 -1.16
CA GLY A 135 -7.76 -7.43 -1.49
C GLY A 135 -6.40 -7.20 -0.84
N ASP A 136 -5.89 -5.96 -0.88
CA ASP A 136 -4.54 -5.62 -0.44
C ASP A 136 -4.20 -6.16 0.98
N TYR A 137 -3.00 -6.73 1.14
CA TYR A 137 -2.50 -7.18 2.43
C TYR A 137 -2.47 -6.05 3.47
N ASN A 138 -2.74 -6.41 4.73
CA ASN A 138 -2.77 -5.48 5.85
C ASN A 138 -2.49 -6.25 7.14
N LYS A 139 -1.35 -5.96 7.76
CA LYS A 139 -0.80 -6.65 8.93
C LYS A 139 -1.68 -6.60 10.19
N GLU A 140 -2.60 -5.65 10.32
CA GLU A 140 -3.49 -5.53 11.48
C GLU A 140 -4.69 -6.49 11.39
N ILE A 141 -5.16 -6.71 10.16
CA ILE A 141 -6.33 -7.53 9.78
C ILE A 141 -5.88 -8.97 9.49
N HIS A 142 -4.93 -9.13 8.58
CA HIS A 142 -4.40 -10.40 8.08
C HIS A 142 -3.30 -10.92 9.02
N ARG A 143 -3.72 -11.39 10.20
CA ARG A 143 -2.85 -11.99 11.21
C ARG A 143 -2.55 -13.45 10.86
N SER A 144 -1.44 -13.98 11.37
CA SER A 144 -1.08 -15.40 11.21
C SER A 144 -2.25 -16.32 11.60
N GLY A 145 -2.55 -17.25 10.69
CA GLY A 145 -3.71 -18.13 10.70
C GLY A 145 -4.80 -17.77 9.66
N TYR A 146 -4.70 -16.63 8.96
CA TYR A 146 -5.78 -16.12 8.10
C TYR A 146 -6.01 -16.92 6.81
N LEU A 147 -5.07 -17.78 6.40
CA LEU A 147 -5.20 -18.65 5.22
C LEU A 147 -5.45 -20.13 5.58
N LEU A 148 -5.45 -20.50 6.87
CA LEU A 148 -5.59 -21.90 7.30
C LEU A 148 -6.94 -22.56 6.93
N SER A 149 -7.98 -21.76 6.63
CA SER A 149 -9.27 -22.24 6.12
C SER A 149 -9.32 -22.40 4.59
N GLU A 150 -8.31 -21.93 3.87
CA GLU A 150 -8.31 -21.84 2.41
C GLU A 150 -7.59 -23.04 1.76
N GLN A 151 -8.21 -23.64 0.75
CA GLN A 151 -7.50 -24.56 -0.15
C GLN A 151 -6.81 -23.74 -1.25
N LEU A 152 -5.51 -23.51 -1.08
CA LEU A 152 -4.70 -22.64 -1.96
C LEU A 152 -3.70 -23.39 -2.84
N LEU A 153 -3.32 -24.62 -2.47
CA LEU A 153 -2.35 -25.43 -3.21
C LEU A 153 -2.92 -26.83 -3.54
N PRO A 154 -2.53 -27.45 -4.68
CA PRO A 154 -2.85 -28.84 -4.98
C PRO A 154 -2.26 -29.79 -3.93
N HIS A 155 -2.93 -30.92 -3.67
CA HIS A 155 -2.49 -31.85 -2.61
C HIS A 155 -1.07 -32.38 -2.86
N ARG A 156 -0.74 -32.70 -4.12
CA ARG A 156 0.61 -33.08 -4.57
C ARG A 156 1.69 -32.07 -4.18
N VAL A 157 1.40 -30.77 -4.30
CA VAL A 157 2.36 -29.69 -3.98
C VAL A 157 2.63 -29.63 -2.47
N LEU A 158 1.60 -29.80 -1.65
CA LEU A 158 1.71 -29.88 -0.20
C LEU A 158 2.50 -31.12 0.24
N GLU A 159 2.24 -32.29 -0.37
CA GLU A 159 2.92 -33.53 0.02
C GLU A 159 4.41 -33.55 -0.35
N GLN A 160 4.80 -32.99 -1.50
CA GLN A 160 6.18 -33.06 -2.01
C GLN A 160 7.16 -32.08 -1.35
N HIS A 161 6.75 -31.31 -0.32
CA HIS A 161 7.63 -30.44 0.46
C HIS A 161 7.49 -30.68 1.96
N LYS A 162 8.59 -30.53 2.69
CA LYS A 162 8.70 -30.65 4.15
C LYS A 162 8.38 -29.31 4.82
N LEU A 163 7.20 -28.77 4.52
CA LEU A 163 6.69 -27.50 5.05
C LEU A 163 5.39 -27.72 5.83
N SER A 164 5.25 -27.04 6.97
CA SER A 164 3.99 -26.99 7.71
C SER A 164 2.97 -26.08 7.02
N LYS A 165 1.70 -26.10 7.46
CA LYS A 165 0.66 -25.21 6.90
C LYS A 165 1.00 -23.73 7.11
N GLU A 166 1.57 -23.43 8.26
CA GLU A 166 1.99 -22.11 8.69
C GLU A 166 3.15 -21.62 7.80
N GLN A 167 4.13 -22.49 7.51
CA GLN A 167 5.24 -22.18 6.60
C GLN A 167 4.82 -22.03 5.12
N TRP A 168 3.68 -22.62 4.73
CA TRP A 168 3.02 -22.35 3.44
C TRP A 168 2.26 -21.02 3.46
N GLU A 169 1.54 -20.70 4.54
CA GLU A 169 0.87 -19.40 4.72
C GLU A 169 1.89 -18.25 4.69
N GLU A 170 3.01 -18.34 5.42
CA GLU A 170 4.10 -17.36 5.41
C GLU A 170 4.58 -17.04 3.99
N ARG A 171 4.83 -18.07 3.16
CA ARG A 171 5.29 -17.91 1.78
C ARG A 171 4.23 -17.24 0.90
N ILE A 172 2.97 -17.68 1.00
CA ILE A 172 1.87 -17.09 0.23
C ILE A 172 1.60 -15.65 0.69
N GLN A 173 1.76 -15.35 1.98
CA GLN A 173 1.59 -14.01 2.56
C GLN A 173 2.66 -13.02 2.10
N VAL A 174 3.93 -13.43 1.94
CA VAL A 174 4.99 -12.60 1.34
C VAL A 174 4.63 -12.24 -0.11
N TRP A 175 4.23 -13.22 -0.91
CA TRP A 175 3.83 -12.96 -2.31
C TRP A 175 2.48 -12.26 -2.46
N HIS A 176 1.64 -12.25 -1.41
CA HIS A 176 0.40 -11.47 -1.33
C HIS A 176 0.68 -9.99 -1.02
N GLU A 177 1.65 -9.70 -0.15
CA GLU A 177 2.10 -8.34 0.15
C GLU A 177 2.69 -7.64 -1.10
N GLU A 178 3.41 -8.38 -1.94
CA GLU A 178 3.87 -7.94 -3.27
C GLU A 178 2.75 -7.52 -4.24
N HIS A 179 1.51 -7.98 -4.06
CA HIS A 179 0.37 -7.61 -4.93
C HIS A 179 -0.37 -6.35 -4.46
N GLY A 180 0.10 -5.68 -3.40
CA GLY A 180 -0.49 -4.45 -2.88
C GLY A 180 -0.67 -3.38 -3.97
N GLY A 181 -1.90 -2.88 -4.09
CA GLY A 181 -2.31 -1.95 -5.15
C GLY A 181 -3.03 -2.62 -6.33
N MET A 182 -3.07 -3.95 -6.42
CA MET A 182 -3.77 -4.67 -7.50
C MET A 182 -5.28 -4.74 -7.26
N LEU A 183 -6.11 -4.52 -8.29
CA LEU A 183 -7.56 -4.77 -8.20
C LEU A 183 -7.85 -6.27 -8.11
N LYS A 184 -9.03 -6.66 -7.62
CA LYS A 184 -9.41 -8.07 -7.51
C LYS A 184 -9.57 -8.72 -8.88
N GLU A 185 -10.08 -7.93 -9.82
CA GLU A 185 -10.30 -8.26 -11.23
C GLU A 185 -8.96 -8.45 -11.94
N ASP A 186 -8.02 -7.51 -11.76
CA ASP A 186 -6.65 -7.63 -12.27
C ASP A 186 -5.92 -8.85 -11.68
N ALA A 187 -6.10 -9.15 -10.39
CA ALA A 187 -5.51 -10.35 -9.77
C ALA A 187 -6.10 -11.67 -10.32
N MET A 188 -7.40 -11.70 -10.66
CA MET A 188 -8.02 -12.83 -11.36
C MET A 188 -7.50 -12.96 -12.80
N LEU A 189 -7.24 -11.85 -13.48
CA LEU A 189 -6.70 -11.85 -14.84
C LEU A 189 -5.23 -12.27 -14.87
N GLU A 190 -4.38 -11.77 -13.97
CA GLU A 190 -2.97 -12.20 -13.86
C GLU A 190 -2.82 -13.67 -13.48
N TYR A 191 -3.69 -14.19 -12.58
CA TYR A 191 -3.81 -15.62 -12.33
C TYR A 191 -4.06 -16.39 -13.64
N LEU A 192 -5.01 -15.93 -14.46
CA LEU A 192 -5.34 -16.57 -15.73
C LEU A 192 -4.22 -16.44 -16.77
N LYS A 193 -3.52 -15.30 -16.83
CA LYS A 193 -2.39 -15.05 -17.75
C LYS A 193 -1.21 -16.00 -17.49
N ILE A 194 -0.97 -16.36 -16.24
CA ILE A 194 0.02 -17.36 -15.85
C ILE A 194 -0.54 -18.79 -16.06
N ALA A 195 -1.79 -19.04 -15.69
CA ALA A 195 -2.38 -20.38 -15.79
C ALA A 195 -2.62 -20.84 -17.24
N GLN A 196 -2.80 -19.93 -18.21
CA GLN A 196 -3.01 -20.31 -19.62
C GLN A 196 -1.80 -21.01 -20.26
N ASP A 197 -0.60 -20.79 -19.72
CA ASP A 197 0.66 -21.34 -20.22
C ASP A 197 0.95 -22.76 -19.74
N LEU A 198 0.20 -23.26 -18.75
CA LEU A 198 0.29 -24.64 -18.27
C LEU A 198 -0.05 -25.62 -19.40
N GLU A 199 0.72 -26.70 -19.54
CA GLU A 199 0.67 -27.60 -20.70
C GLU A 199 -0.71 -28.26 -20.88
N MET A 200 -1.41 -28.51 -19.76
CA MET A 200 -2.75 -29.11 -19.75
C MET A 200 -3.91 -28.10 -19.82
N TYR A 201 -3.64 -26.79 -19.70
CA TYR A 201 -4.69 -25.77 -19.68
C TYR A 201 -5.50 -25.74 -20.99
N GLY A 202 -6.83 -25.83 -20.86
CA GLY A 202 -7.79 -25.81 -21.96
C GLY A 202 -7.94 -27.13 -22.74
N VAL A 203 -7.08 -28.12 -22.49
CA VAL A 203 -6.99 -29.34 -23.31
C VAL A 203 -8.05 -30.38 -22.93
N ASN A 204 -8.96 -30.69 -23.84
CA ASN A 204 -9.89 -31.82 -23.69
C ASN A 204 -9.23 -33.11 -24.21
N TYR A 205 -8.76 -33.98 -23.29
CA TYR A 205 -8.15 -35.27 -23.63
C TYR A 205 -9.18 -36.37 -23.93
N PHE A 206 -8.90 -37.19 -24.96
CA PHE A 206 -9.70 -38.36 -25.35
C PHE A 206 -8.84 -39.58 -25.68
N ASP A 207 -9.26 -40.75 -25.23
CA ASP A 207 -8.69 -42.03 -25.65
C ASP A 207 -8.95 -42.30 -27.14
N ILE A 208 -7.88 -42.45 -27.91
CA ILE A 208 -7.92 -42.81 -29.33
C ILE A 208 -6.92 -43.92 -29.66
N LYS A 209 -7.09 -44.52 -30.84
CA LYS A 209 -6.11 -45.41 -31.47
C LYS A 209 -5.86 -45.00 -32.94
N ASN A 210 -4.62 -45.15 -33.41
CA ASN A 210 -4.27 -45.04 -34.84
C ASN A 210 -4.67 -46.33 -35.61
N LYS A 211 -4.31 -46.48 -36.89
CA LYS A 211 -4.66 -47.67 -37.69
C LYS A 211 -3.97 -48.95 -37.22
N LYS A 212 -2.80 -48.85 -36.57
CA LYS A 212 -2.08 -49.99 -35.97
C LYS A 212 -2.71 -50.45 -34.64
N GLY A 213 -3.46 -49.58 -33.97
CA GLY A 213 -4.07 -49.85 -32.66
C GLY A 213 -3.28 -49.30 -31.46
N THR A 214 -2.18 -48.58 -31.69
CA THR A 214 -1.40 -47.86 -30.67
C THR A 214 -2.33 -46.95 -29.85
N GLU A 215 -2.21 -46.99 -28.53
CA GLU A 215 -3.03 -46.15 -27.64
C GLU A 215 -2.41 -44.77 -27.47
N LEU A 216 -3.19 -43.74 -27.76
CA LEU A 216 -2.76 -42.34 -27.78
C LEU A 216 -3.84 -41.47 -27.15
N TRP A 217 -3.45 -40.28 -26.70
CA TRP A 217 -4.41 -39.23 -26.34
C TRP A 217 -4.57 -38.25 -27.51
N LEU A 218 -5.82 -37.91 -27.82
CA LEU A 218 -6.15 -36.72 -28.59
C LEU A 218 -6.46 -35.59 -27.61
N GLY A 219 -5.71 -34.49 -27.65
CA GLY A 219 -6.10 -33.22 -27.06
C GLY A 219 -6.87 -32.37 -28.08
N VAL A 220 -7.97 -31.77 -27.64
CA VAL A 220 -8.74 -30.77 -28.39
C VAL A 220 -8.75 -29.47 -27.58
N ASP A 221 -8.23 -28.39 -28.14
CA ASP A 221 -8.13 -27.08 -27.47
C ASP A 221 -8.48 -25.91 -28.42
N ALA A 222 -8.26 -24.67 -27.96
CA ALA A 222 -8.54 -23.45 -28.74
C ALA A 222 -7.55 -23.22 -29.90
N LEU A 223 -6.36 -23.84 -29.87
CA LEU A 223 -5.26 -23.64 -30.80
C LEU A 223 -5.18 -24.75 -31.87
N GLY A 224 -5.78 -25.91 -31.65
CA GLY A 224 -5.88 -26.99 -32.63
C GLY A 224 -6.20 -28.38 -32.05
N LEU A 225 -5.62 -29.39 -32.71
CA LEU A 225 -5.62 -30.79 -32.30
C LEU A 225 -4.19 -31.26 -32.05
N ASN A 226 -3.95 -31.86 -30.87
CA ASN A 226 -2.63 -32.34 -30.48
C ASN A 226 -2.69 -33.84 -30.14
N ILE A 227 -1.64 -34.60 -30.47
CA ILE A 227 -1.51 -36.03 -30.17
C ILE A 227 -0.42 -36.25 -29.12
N TYR A 228 -0.70 -37.08 -28.12
CA TYR A 228 0.22 -37.42 -27.04
C TYR A 228 0.34 -38.94 -26.89
N GLU A 229 1.50 -39.40 -26.42
CA GLU A 229 1.72 -40.80 -26.03
C GLU A 229 0.90 -41.16 -24.77
N LYS A 230 0.60 -42.45 -24.56
CA LYS A 230 -0.36 -42.87 -23.53
C LYS A 230 0.03 -42.44 -22.09
N ASN A 231 1.33 -42.34 -21.85
CA ASN A 231 1.99 -42.05 -20.56
C ASN A 231 2.38 -40.57 -20.35
N ASP A 232 2.24 -39.71 -21.36
CA ASP A 232 2.56 -38.28 -21.27
C ASP A 232 1.34 -37.44 -21.68
N LYS A 233 0.95 -36.46 -20.85
CA LYS A 233 -0.11 -35.49 -21.17
C LYS A 233 0.39 -34.05 -21.23
N LEU A 234 1.64 -33.80 -20.85
CA LEU A 234 2.27 -32.48 -20.89
C LEU A 234 2.88 -32.23 -22.27
N THR A 235 3.58 -33.22 -22.82
CA THR A 235 4.33 -33.10 -24.08
C THR A 235 3.55 -33.74 -25.25
N PRO A 236 2.79 -32.96 -26.04
CA PRO A 236 2.30 -33.46 -27.32
C PRO A 236 3.48 -33.76 -28.26
N LYS A 237 3.29 -34.70 -29.19
CA LYS A 237 4.29 -35.14 -30.16
C LYS A 237 3.97 -34.71 -31.59
N ILE A 238 2.68 -34.52 -31.92
CA ILE A 238 2.20 -34.13 -33.26
C ILE A 238 1.06 -33.12 -33.09
N GLY A 239 1.06 -32.03 -33.87
CA GLY A 239 0.02 -31.01 -33.83
C GLY A 239 -0.57 -30.66 -35.20
N PHE A 240 -1.85 -30.36 -35.22
CA PHE A 240 -2.59 -29.84 -36.37
C PHE A 240 -3.33 -28.55 -35.95
N PRO A 241 -2.93 -27.35 -36.41
CA PRO A 241 -3.66 -26.12 -36.12
C PRO A 241 -5.04 -26.14 -36.80
N TRP A 242 -5.99 -25.35 -36.29
CA TRP A 242 -7.32 -25.25 -36.90
C TRP A 242 -7.27 -24.75 -38.35
N SER A 243 -6.31 -23.90 -38.69
CA SER A 243 -6.01 -23.43 -40.06
C SER A 243 -5.57 -24.53 -41.05
N GLU A 244 -5.29 -25.76 -40.62
CA GLU A 244 -5.02 -26.89 -41.52
C GLU A 244 -6.24 -27.78 -41.77
N ILE A 245 -7.38 -27.55 -41.09
CA ILE A 245 -8.50 -28.50 -41.05
C ILE A 245 -9.72 -27.98 -41.83
N ARG A 246 -10.16 -28.73 -42.86
CA ARG A 246 -11.26 -28.34 -43.77
C ARG A 246 -12.63 -28.85 -43.34
N ASN A 247 -12.69 -30.09 -42.87
CA ASN A 247 -13.95 -30.78 -42.57
C ASN A 247 -13.70 -31.90 -41.55
N ILE A 248 -14.65 -32.08 -40.64
CA ILE A 248 -14.53 -33.01 -39.51
C ILE A 248 -15.79 -33.88 -39.45
N SER A 249 -15.61 -35.19 -39.43
CA SER A 249 -16.71 -36.16 -39.48
C SER A 249 -16.36 -37.44 -38.72
N PHE A 250 -17.36 -38.29 -38.45
CA PHE A 250 -17.14 -39.63 -37.90
C PHE A 250 -18.21 -40.61 -38.39
N ASN A 251 -17.88 -41.91 -38.37
CA ASN A 251 -18.81 -43.00 -38.59
C ASN A 251 -18.53 -44.12 -37.55
N ASP A 252 -19.54 -44.43 -36.73
CA ASP A 252 -19.42 -45.22 -35.50
C ASP A 252 -18.19 -44.83 -34.65
N LYS A 253 -17.15 -45.69 -34.62
CA LYS A 253 -15.88 -45.49 -33.90
C LYS A 253 -14.82 -44.73 -34.71
N LYS A 254 -14.89 -44.77 -36.04
CA LYS A 254 -13.89 -44.14 -36.92
C LYS A 254 -14.15 -42.62 -37.02
N PHE A 255 -13.18 -41.83 -36.62
CA PHE A 255 -13.17 -40.38 -36.82
C PHE A 255 -12.34 -40.03 -38.07
N ILE A 256 -12.74 -39.00 -38.81
CA ILE A 256 -12.12 -38.60 -40.07
C ILE A 256 -12.04 -37.07 -40.13
N ILE A 257 -10.81 -36.57 -40.15
CA ILE A 257 -10.48 -35.15 -40.30
C ILE A 257 -9.83 -34.98 -41.66
N LYS A 258 -10.39 -34.08 -42.48
CA LYS A 258 -9.90 -33.82 -43.83
C LYS A 258 -9.05 -32.54 -43.81
N PRO A 259 -7.75 -32.59 -44.15
CA PRO A 259 -6.91 -31.40 -44.18
C PRO A 259 -7.30 -30.46 -45.34
N ILE A 260 -6.96 -29.18 -45.24
CA ILE A 260 -7.19 -28.19 -46.31
C ILE A 260 -6.39 -28.54 -47.57
N ASP A 261 -5.13 -28.95 -47.42
CA ASP A 261 -4.37 -29.51 -48.53
C ASP A 261 -5.06 -30.77 -49.08
N LYS A 262 -5.41 -30.72 -50.37
CA LYS A 262 -6.07 -31.82 -51.09
C LYS A 262 -5.09 -32.94 -51.50
N LYS A 263 -3.77 -32.75 -51.34
CA LYS A 263 -2.73 -33.76 -51.60
C LYS A 263 -2.41 -34.60 -50.36
N SER A 264 -2.62 -34.04 -49.17
CA SER A 264 -2.46 -34.75 -47.90
C SER A 264 -3.60 -35.76 -47.66
N PRO A 265 -3.32 -36.92 -47.05
CA PRO A 265 -4.34 -37.92 -46.74
C PRO A 265 -5.34 -37.44 -45.69
N ASP A 266 -6.51 -38.08 -45.60
CA ASP A 266 -7.41 -37.89 -44.45
C ASP A 266 -6.72 -38.37 -43.16
N PHE A 267 -6.71 -37.52 -42.13
CA PHE A 267 -6.28 -37.89 -40.78
C PHE A 267 -7.39 -38.72 -40.11
N VAL A 268 -7.06 -39.93 -39.64
CA VAL A 268 -8.04 -40.93 -39.23
C VAL A 268 -7.60 -41.61 -37.93
N PHE A 269 -8.48 -41.60 -36.93
CA PHE A 269 -8.30 -42.32 -35.67
C PHE A 269 -9.59 -43.04 -35.24
N TYR A 270 -9.49 -43.86 -34.21
CA TYR A 270 -10.58 -44.66 -33.69
C TYR A 270 -10.80 -44.38 -32.20
N ALA A 271 -11.95 -43.83 -31.83
CA ALA A 271 -12.36 -43.69 -30.44
C ALA A 271 -13.14 -44.94 -29.98
N PRO A 272 -13.06 -45.36 -28.70
CA PRO A 272 -13.65 -46.62 -28.27
C PRO A 272 -15.18 -46.65 -28.26
N ARG A 273 -15.87 -45.50 -28.31
CA ARG A 273 -17.35 -45.39 -28.26
C ARG A 273 -17.88 -44.24 -29.12
N LEU A 274 -18.96 -44.46 -29.86
CA LEU A 274 -19.72 -43.45 -30.63
C LEU A 274 -20.05 -42.16 -29.83
N ARG A 275 -20.29 -42.26 -28.52
CA ARG A 275 -20.52 -41.10 -27.63
C ARG A 275 -19.31 -40.16 -27.58
N ILE A 276 -18.10 -40.71 -27.59
CA ILE A 276 -16.86 -39.94 -27.51
C ILE A 276 -16.67 -39.16 -28.81
N ASN A 277 -16.85 -39.81 -29.98
CA ASN A 277 -16.85 -39.12 -31.27
C ASN A 277 -17.88 -37.97 -31.35
N LYS A 278 -19.07 -38.14 -30.76
CA LYS A 278 -20.06 -37.06 -30.62
C LYS A 278 -19.59 -35.90 -29.72
N ARG A 279 -18.81 -36.15 -28.65
CA ARG A 279 -18.21 -35.09 -27.82
C ARG A 279 -17.05 -34.42 -28.54
N ILE A 280 -16.14 -35.19 -29.17
CA ILE A 280 -15.01 -34.67 -29.95
C ILE A 280 -15.52 -33.71 -31.04
N LEU A 281 -16.43 -34.16 -31.91
CA LEU A 281 -16.97 -33.30 -32.99
C LEU A 281 -17.55 -31.98 -32.46
N GLN A 282 -18.32 -32.02 -31.37
CA GLN A 282 -18.96 -30.84 -30.76
C GLN A 282 -17.99 -29.91 -29.99
N LEU A 283 -16.75 -30.34 -29.78
CA LEU A 283 -15.65 -29.50 -29.29
C LEU A 283 -14.83 -28.96 -30.46
N CYS A 284 -14.49 -29.79 -31.45
CA CYS A 284 -13.76 -29.35 -32.63
C CYS A 284 -14.52 -28.28 -33.42
N MET A 285 -15.83 -28.46 -33.64
CA MET A 285 -16.67 -27.48 -34.33
C MET A 285 -16.65 -26.11 -33.62
N GLY A 286 -16.80 -26.08 -32.29
CA GLY A 286 -16.90 -24.82 -31.55
C GLY A 286 -15.55 -24.15 -31.29
N ASN A 287 -14.48 -24.91 -31.04
CA ASN A 287 -13.13 -24.34 -30.99
C ASN A 287 -12.74 -23.76 -32.36
N HIS A 288 -13.08 -24.43 -33.47
CA HIS A 288 -12.84 -23.89 -34.80
C HIS A 288 -13.71 -22.64 -35.12
N GLU A 289 -15.00 -22.63 -34.71
CA GLU A 289 -15.86 -21.45 -34.88
C GLU A 289 -15.26 -20.22 -34.16
N LEU A 290 -14.74 -20.39 -32.95
CA LEU A 290 -14.03 -19.34 -32.20
C LEU A 290 -12.68 -18.96 -32.83
N TYR A 291 -11.88 -19.95 -33.25
CA TYR A 291 -10.61 -19.74 -33.96
C TYR A 291 -10.79 -18.88 -35.22
N MET A 292 -11.86 -19.11 -35.98
CA MET A 292 -12.22 -18.30 -37.15
C MET A 292 -12.85 -16.95 -36.80
N ARG A 293 -13.52 -16.81 -35.65
CA ARG A 293 -14.00 -15.50 -35.17
C ARG A 293 -12.82 -14.58 -34.86
N ARG A 294 -11.78 -15.08 -34.18
CA ARG A 294 -10.56 -14.33 -33.80
C ARG A 294 -9.71 -13.85 -34.97
N ARG A 295 -9.82 -14.51 -36.14
CA ARG A 295 -9.08 -14.17 -37.37
C ARG A 295 -9.89 -13.29 -38.33
N LYS A 296 -10.94 -12.66 -37.80
CA LYS A 296 -11.77 -11.63 -38.43
C LYS A 296 -11.84 -10.42 -37.47
N PRO A 297 -12.11 -9.20 -37.97
CA PRO A 297 -12.33 -8.04 -37.10
C PRO A 297 -13.45 -8.30 -36.10
N ASP A 298 -13.30 -7.77 -34.88
CA ASP A 298 -14.33 -7.86 -33.84
C ASP A 298 -15.69 -7.37 -34.35
N THR A 299 -16.76 -8.09 -34.00
CA THR A 299 -18.13 -7.63 -34.28
C THR A 299 -18.42 -6.34 -33.53
N ILE A 300 -19.38 -5.55 -34.02
CA ILE A 300 -19.79 -4.27 -33.39
C ILE A 300 -20.01 -4.45 -31.87
N GLU A 301 -20.76 -5.49 -31.45
CA GLU A 301 -20.87 -5.86 -30.03
C GLU A 301 -19.55 -6.04 -29.30
N VAL A 302 -18.57 -6.74 -29.89
CA VAL A 302 -17.33 -7.06 -29.18
C VAL A 302 -16.47 -5.81 -29.05
N GLN A 303 -16.43 -4.96 -30.07
CA GLN A 303 -15.77 -3.65 -30.00
C GLN A 303 -16.40 -2.77 -28.90
N GLN A 304 -17.72 -2.79 -28.83
CA GLN A 304 -18.52 -1.94 -27.95
C GLN A 304 -18.58 -2.47 -26.50
N MET A 305 -18.64 -3.79 -26.30
CA MET A 305 -18.37 -4.43 -25.00
C MET A 305 -16.95 -4.14 -24.52
N LYS A 306 -15.95 -4.18 -25.40
CA LYS A 306 -14.57 -3.76 -25.07
C LYS A 306 -14.47 -2.26 -24.78
N ALA A 307 -15.32 -1.42 -25.37
CA ALA A 307 -15.38 0.01 -25.04
C ALA A 307 -16.01 0.22 -23.65
N GLN A 308 -17.22 -0.29 -23.41
CA GLN A 308 -17.89 -0.28 -22.11
C GLN A 308 -16.98 -0.83 -20.98
N ALA A 309 -16.32 -1.97 -21.19
CA ALA A 309 -15.43 -2.55 -20.17
C ALA A 309 -14.15 -1.72 -19.93
N ARG A 310 -13.67 -0.96 -20.93
CA ARG A 310 -12.56 0.00 -20.74
C ARG A 310 -13.04 1.23 -19.98
N GLU A 311 -14.21 1.78 -20.32
CA GLU A 311 -14.83 2.91 -19.63
C GLU A 311 -15.12 2.57 -18.16
N GLU A 312 -15.76 1.43 -17.88
CA GLU A 312 -15.98 0.92 -16.51
C GLU A 312 -14.67 0.70 -15.74
N LYS A 313 -13.61 0.20 -16.40
CA LYS A 313 -12.30 -0.01 -15.76
C LYS A 313 -11.59 1.31 -15.48
N GLN A 314 -11.62 2.26 -16.41
CA GLN A 314 -11.10 3.61 -16.22
C GLN A 314 -11.86 4.33 -15.10
N GLN A 315 -13.19 4.21 -15.04
CA GLN A 315 -14.01 4.78 -13.96
C GLN A 315 -13.62 4.19 -12.59
N LYS A 316 -13.52 2.86 -12.46
CA LYS A 316 -13.05 2.17 -11.23
C LYS A 316 -11.63 2.62 -10.83
N GLN A 317 -10.73 2.81 -11.80
CA GLN A 317 -9.38 3.31 -11.56
C GLN A 317 -9.35 4.78 -11.11
N MET A 318 -10.16 5.65 -11.73
CA MET A 318 -10.31 7.05 -11.32
C MET A 318 -10.93 7.18 -9.92
N GLU A 319 -11.97 6.41 -9.60
CA GLU A 319 -12.57 6.37 -8.27
C GLU A 319 -11.57 5.91 -7.21
N ARG A 320 -10.81 4.82 -7.46
CA ARG A 320 -9.76 4.38 -6.54
C ARG A 320 -8.65 5.42 -6.39
N ALA A 321 -8.23 6.09 -7.46
CA ALA A 321 -7.23 7.15 -7.40
C ALA A 321 -7.73 8.38 -6.62
N GLN A 322 -9.02 8.73 -6.73
CA GLN A 322 -9.63 9.79 -5.91
C GLN A 322 -9.65 9.39 -4.43
N LEU A 323 -10.09 8.18 -4.10
CA LEU A 323 -10.11 7.65 -2.72
C LEU A 323 -8.70 7.56 -2.12
N GLU A 324 -7.70 7.13 -2.89
CA GLU A 324 -6.30 7.07 -2.43
C GLU A 324 -5.72 8.47 -2.20
N ASN A 325 -6.02 9.43 -3.08
CA ASN A 325 -5.64 10.83 -2.89
C ASN A 325 -6.36 11.48 -1.71
N GLU A 326 -7.63 11.13 -1.45
CA GLU A 326 -8.35 11.58 -0.26
C GLU A 326 -7.72 10.98 1.01
N LYS A 327 -7.40 9.69 1.02
CA LYS A 327 -6.68 9.02 2.13
C LYS A 327 -5.34 9.69 2.41
N LYS A 328 -4.53 9.94 1.37
CA LYS A 328 -3.26 10.68 1.49
C LYS A 328 -3.43 12.10 2.05
N ARG A 329 -4.49 12.82 1.65
CA ARG A 329 -4.83 14.15 2.22
C ARG A 329 -5.24 14.06 3.69
N ARG A 330 -6.09 13.09 4.06
CA ARG A 330 -6.51 12.86 5.46
C ARG A 330 -5.30 12.55 6.35
N GLU A 331 -4.43 11.64 5.93
CA GLU A 331 -3.19 11.31 6.66
C GLU A 331 -2.22 12.50 6.76
N ALA A 332 -2.15 13.36 5.74
CA ALA A 332 -1.32 14.57 5.79
C ALA A 332 -1.86 15.58 6.82
N ILE A 333 -3.17 15.83 6.82
CA ILE A 333 -3.84 16.71 7.80
C ILE A 333 -3.71 16.14 9.22
N GLU A 334 -3.77 14.82 9.39
CA GLU A 334 -3.58 14.16 10.68
C GLU A 334 -2.15 14.36 11.21
N ARG A 335 -1.12 14.14 10.39
CA ARG A 335 0.28 14.40 10.74
C ARG A 335 0.56 15.88 11.03
N GLU A 336 -0.03 16.80 10.26
CA GLU A 336 0.07 18.25 10.51
C GLU A 336 -0.59 18.64 11.85
N LYS A 337 -1.74 18.04 12.17
CA LYS A 337 -2.42 18.19 13.46
C LYS A 337 -1.60 17.64 14.63
N GLU A 338 -0.96 16.48 14.47
CA GLU A 338 -0.04 15.93 15.48
C GLU A 338 1.14 16.87 15.74
N GLN A 339 1.74 17.42 14.67
CA GLN A 339 2.82 18.41 14.78
C GLN A 339 2.34 19.68 15.49
N MET A 340 1.21 20.27 15.10
CA MET A 340 0.62 21.43 15.79
C MET A 340 0.29 21.14 17.26
N GLU A 341 -0.19 19.94 17.60
CA GLU A 341 -0.43 19.54 18.98
C GLU A 341 0.85 19.33 19.80
N GLN A 342 1.98 18.99 19.15
CA GLN A 342 3.28 18.90 19.79
C GLN A 342 3.91 20.30 19.98
N GLU A 343 3.90 21.16 18.96
CA GLU A 343 4.33 22.56 19.07
C GLU A 343 3.53 23.32 20.14
N LYS A 344 2.21 23.11 20.20
CA LYS A 344 1.35 23.65 21.25
C LYS A 344 1.76 23.20 22.66
N ARG A 345 2.19 21.94 22.83
CA ARG A 345 2.71 21.42 24.11
C ARG A 345 4.03 22.12 24.48
N ASP A 346 4.96 22.23 23.53
CA ASP A 346 6.25 22.89 23.76
C ASP A 346 6.10 24.39 24.07
N LEU A 347 5.21 25.10 23.35
CA LEU A 347 4.86 26.49 23.63
C LEU A 347 4.23 26.65 25.02
N MET A 348 3.37 25.73 25.44
CA MET A 348 2.74 25.74 26.78
C MET A 348 3.78 25.53 27.89
N ILE A 349 4.77 24.64 27.68
CA ILE A 349 5.91 24.46 28.59
C ILE A 349 6.75 25.74 28.67
N ARG A 350 7.04 26.40 27.54
CA ARG A 350 7.77 27.68 27.51
C ARG A 350 6.99 28.79 28.21
N LEU A 351 5.67 28.86 28.03
CA LEU A 351 4.80 29.83 28.71
C LEU A 351 4.85 29.64 30.23
N PHE A 352 4.71 28.40 30.71
CA PHE A 352 4.81 28.06 32.13
C PHE A 352 6.18 28.44 32.71
N GLN A 353 7.27 28.17 32.00
CA GLN A 353 8.62 28.61 32.40
C GLN A 353 8.78 30.14 32.42
N PHE A 354 8.06 30.87 31.56
CA PHE A 354 8.07 32.33 31.55
C PHE A 354 7.27 32.88 32.74
N GLU A 355 6.06 32.36 33.00
CA GLU A 355 5.28 32.71 34.20
C GLU A 355 6.03 32.44 35.49
N GLU A 356 6.72 31.30 35.61
CA GLU A 356 7.58 30.96 36.74
C GLU A 356 8.67 32.02 36.96
N LYS A 357 9.31 32.50 35.89
CA LYS A 357 10.34 33.56 35.94
C LYS A 357 9.74 34.91 36.31
N THR A 358 8.59 35.28 35.73
CA THR A 358 7.88 36.53 36.06
C THR A 358 7.46 36.54 37.53
N LYS A 359 6.83 35.48 38.03
CA LYS A 359 6.41 35.36 39.44
C LYS A 359 7.60 35.41 40.41
N LYS A 360 8.76 34.88 40.01
CA LYS A 360 10.01 35.00 40.79
C LYS A 360 10.55 36.43 40.79
N ALA A 361 10.60 37.10 39.63
CA ALA A 361 11.04 38.48 39.50
C ALA A 361 10.10 39.49 40.21
N GLU A 362 8.77 39.29 40.13
CA GLU A 362 7.76 40.06 40.86
C GLU A 362 7.97 39.94 42.38
N LYS A 363 8.23 38.72 42.87
CA LYS A 363 8.53 38.50 44.28
C LYS A 363 9.85 39.14 44.70
N GLU A 364 10.92 39.00 43.90
CA GLU A 364 12.20 39.66 44.20
C GLU A 364 12.07 41.19 44.20
N LEU A 365 11.27 41.77 43.30
CA LEU A 365 10.94 43.19 43.28
C LEU A 365 10.14 43.61 44.52
N GLN A 366 9.18 42.80 44.96
CA GLN A 366 8.41 43.05 46.18
C GLN A 366 9.29 42.97 47.43
N ASP A 367 10.18 41.97 47.52
CA ASP A 367 11.16 41.82 48.60
C ASP A 367 12.16 43.00 48.62
N GLN A 368 12.61 43.48 47.44
CA GLN A 368 13.46 44.67 47.33
C GLN A 368 12.71 45.94 47.78
N TYR A 369 11.44 46.11 47.38
CA TYR A 369 10.63 47.26 47.79
C TYR A 369 10.41 47.30 49.31
N GLN A 370 10.15 46.14 49.95
CA GLN A 370 10.08 46.04 51.40
C GLN A 370 11.41 46.39 52.07
N ARG A 371 12.56 45.91 51.56
CA ARG A 371 13.89 46.26 52.09
C ARG A 371 14.19 47.76 51.95
N ALA A 372 13.86 48.36 50.81
CA ALA A 372 14.03 49.80 50.59
C ALA A 372 13.17 50.64 51.56
N MET A 373 11.93 50.21 51.81
CA MET A 373 11.04 50.85 52.77
C MET A 373 11.57 50.77 54.21
N MET A 374 12.10 49.61 54.62
CA MET A 374 12.74 49.42 55.93
C MET A 374 13.99 50.31 56.07
N LEU A 375 14.87 50.31 55.06
CA LEU A 375 16.09 51.13 55.05
C LEU A 375 15.79 52.63 55.09
N GLU A 376 14.75 53.12 54.40
CA GLU A 376 14.32 54.51 54.50
C GLU A 376 13.71 54.83 55.89
N GLN A 377 13.00 53.89 56.51
CA GLN A 377 12.52 54.05 57.88
C GLN A 377 13.66 54.10 58.92
N GLU A 378 14.71 53.29 58.74
CA GLU A 378 15.92 53.33 59.57
C GLU A 378 16.74 54.60 59.31
N ARG A 379 16.94 54.99 58.05
CA ARG A 379 17.61 56.26 57.66
C ARG A 379 16.91 57.46 58.28
N ARG A 380 15.56 57.47 58.30
CA ARG A 380 14.76 58.52 58.94
C ARG A 380 14.97 58.54 60.45
N ARG A 381 14.89 57.40 61.15
CA ARG A 381 15.18 57.32 62.59
C ARG A 381 16.60 57.83 62.93
N ALA A 382 17.59 57.45 62.12
CA ALA A 382 18.97 57.89 62.30
C ALA A 382 19.14 59.41 62.05
N ALA A 383 18.41 59.98 61.09
CA ALA A 383 18.38 61.42 60.85
C ALA A 383 17.68 62.19 61.98
N ASP A 384 16.54 61.69 62.48
CA ASP A 384 15.81 62.26 63.61
C ASP A 384 16.67 62.23 64.90
N GLU A 385 17.43 61.15 65.12
CA GLU A 385 18.38 61.03 66.25
C GLU A 385 19.64 61.90 66.08
N ALA A 386 20.20 62.00 64.87
CA ALA A 386 21.31 62.91 64.58
C ALA A 386 20.91 64.38 64.81
N ALA A 387 19.70 64.77 64.38
CA ALA A 387 19.15 66.11 64.63
C ALA A 387 18.96 66.39 66.13
N ARG A 388 18.52 65.38 66.92
CA ARG A 388 18.43 65.50 68.39
C ARG A 388 19.81 65.77 69.02
N LEU A 389 20.82 64.99 68.63
CA LEU A 389 22.20 65.12 69.14
C LEU A 389 22.85 66.44 68.71
N GLU A 390 22.55 66.95 67.51
CA GLU A 390 23.04 68.24 67.05
C GLU A 390 22.38 69.42 67.79
N ALA A 391 21.07 69.35 68.06
CA ALA A 391 20.39 70.34 68.90
C ALA A 391 20.94 70.35 70.35
N GLU A 392 21.19 69.17 70.93
CA GLU A 392 21.81 69.01 72.25
C GLU A 392 23.23 69.58 72.28
N ARG A 393 24.04 69.34 71.23
CA ARG A 393 25.36 69.94 71.04
C ARG A 393 25.30 71.48 70.93
N GLN A 394 24.33 72.02 70.20
CA GLN A 394 24.15 73.48 70.07
C GLN A 394 23.77 74.12 71.41
N ALA A 395 22.88 73.51 72.18
CA ALA A 395 22.53 73.98 73.53
C ALA A 395 23.76 73.96 74.48
N ALA A 396 24.58 72.90 74.42
CA ALA A 396 25.81 72.82 75.21
C ALA A 396 26.87 73.86 74.81
N LEU A 397 26.93 74.26 73.53
CA LEU A 397 27.81 75.33 73.06
C LEU A 397 27.35 76.71 73.55
N LEU A 398 26.04 77.00 73.52
CA LEU A 398 25.48 78.24 74.03
C LEU A 398 25.71 78.39 75.54
N ALA A 399 25.44 77.35 76.33
CA ALA A 399 25.69 77.35 77.78
C ALA A 399 27.19 77.55 78.11
N LYS A 400 28.11 77.04 77.28
CA LYS A 400 29.55 77.29 77.42
C LYS A 400 29.90 78.76 77.13
N GLU A 401 29.24 79.40 76.16
CA GLU A 401 29.49 80.82 75.84
C GLU A 401 28.97 81.75 76.94
N GLU A 402 27.79 81.48 77.51
CA GLU A 402 27.25 82.23 78.65
C GLU A 402 28.18 82.15 79.88
N LEU A 403 28.68 80.95 80.20
CA LEU A 403 29.68 80.76 81.26
C LEU A 403 30.99 81.53 81.00
N ALA A 404 31.42 81.62 79.73
CA ALA A 404 32.61 82.38 79.36
C ALA A 404 32.43 83.89 79.57
N ARG A 405 31.27 84.45 79.17
CA ARG A 405 30.93 85.87 79.42
C ARG A 405 30.88 86.18 80.92
N HIS A 406 30.27 85.31 81.71
CA HIS A 406 30.22 85.46 83.18
C HIS A 406 31.62 85.50 83.81
N ALA A 407 32.56 84.69 83.33
CA ALA A 407 33.95 84.72 83.80
C ALA A 407 34.70 86.01 83.38
N GLU A 408 34.42 86.53 82.18
CA GLU A 408 35.04 87.77 81.68
C GLU A 408 34.59 89.01 82.47
N ASP A 409 33.30 89.12 82.81
CA ASP A 409 32.79 90.23 83.61
C ASP A 409 33.25 90.14 85.09
N GLN A 410 33.42 88.92 85.62
CA GLN A 410 34.01 88.72 86.94
C GLN A 410 35.48 89.17 86.99
N LYS A 411 36.24 89.00 85.89
CA LYS A 411 37.61 89.51 85.73
C LYS A 411 37.68 91.04 85.70
N LYS A 412 36.78 91.70 84.96
CA LYS A 412 36.68 93.18 84.92
C LYS A 412 36.42 93.78 86.31
N SER A 413 35.62 93.11 87.14
CA SER A 413 35.37 93.53 88.53
C SER A 413 36.62 93.45 89.42
N GLN A 414 37.50 92.45 89.23
CA GLN A 414 38.79 92.40 89.94
C GLN A 414 39.75 93.50 89.48
N GLU A 415 39.77 93.84 88.18
CA GLU A 415 40.62 94.88 87.63
C GLU A 415 40.27 96.29 88.16
N GLN A 416 38.99 96.56 88.46
CA GLN A 416 38.59 97.80 89.13
C GLN A 416 39.09 97.88 90.58
N LEU A 417 39.00 96.80 91.36
CA LEU A 417 39.47 96.76 92.75
C LEU A 417 40.99 97.00 92.87
N ALA A 418 41.77 96.58 91.86
CA ALA A 418 43.20 96.82 91.80
C ALA A 418 43.56 98.31 91.57
N ALA A 419 42.69 99.09 90.92
CA ALA A 419 42.93 100.50 90.65
C ALA A 419 42.77 101.38 91.90
N GLU A 420 41.75 101.13 92.73
CA GLU A 420 41.54 101.86 93.99
C GLU A 420 42.70 101.62 94.98
N LEU A 421 43.19 100.37 95.06
CA LEU A 421 44.38 100.02 95.83
C LEU A 421 45.65 100.78 95.37
N ALA A 422 45.79 101.03 94.07
CA ALA A 422 46.91 101.80 93.53
C ALA A 422 46.84 103.28 93.94
N GLU A 423 45.66 103.91 93.95
CA GLU A 423 45.49 105.30 94.39
C GLU A 423 45.84 105.48 95.87
N HIS A 424 45.35 104.57 96.73
CA HIS A 424 45.73 104.58 98.15
C HIS A 424 47.24 104.38 98.36
N THR A 425 47.88 103.51 97.58
CA THR A 425 49.33 103.27 97.62
C THR A 425 50.13 104.51 97.20
N ALA A 426 49.70 105.23 96.16
CA ALA A 426 50.33 106.48 95.75
C ALA A 426 50.29 107.56 96.85
N LYS A 427 49.21 107.60 97.64
CA LYS A 427 49.04 108.53 98.77
C LYS A 427 49.95 108.21 99.94
N ILE A 428 50.24 106.92 100.18
CA ILE A 428 51.25 106.46 101.13
C ILE A 428 52.66 106.85 100.63
N SER A 429 52.95 106.64 99.34
CA SER A 429 54.26 106.97 98.75
C SER A 429 54.64 108.45 98.88
N GLN A 430 53.68 109.38 98.89
CA GLN A 430 53.96 110.81 99.10
C GLN A 430 54.36 111.14 100.54
N LEU A 431 53.82 110.41 101.53
CA LEU A 431 54.25 110.51 102.93
C LEU A 431 55.60 109.80 103.12
N GLU A 432 55.81 108.67 102.45
CA GLU A 432 57.11 108.00 102.44
C GLU A 432 58.19 108.83 101.76
N ASP A 433 57.94 109.58 100.67
CA ASP A 433 59.01 110.39 100.04
C ASP A 433 59.40 111.63 100.87
N ALA A 434 58.53 112.12 101.76
CA ALA A 434 58.92 113.06 102.80
C ALA A 434 59.88 112.43 103.84
N TRP A 435 59.78 111.12 104.04
CA TRP A 435 60.63 110.31 104.92
C TRP A 435 61.87 109.73 104.20
N ARG A 436 61.80 109.42 102.90
CA ARG A 436 62.96 109.04 102.07
C ARG A 436 63.81 110.25 101.69
N ARG A 437 63.30 111.48 101.77
CA ARG A 437 64.17 112.68 101.87
C ARG A 437 64.87 112.83 103.23
N LYS A 438 64.65 111.90 104.17
CA LYS A 438 65.43 111.65 105.40
C LYS A 438 66.17 110.29 105.42
N GLU A 439 65.93 109.40 104.46
CA GLU A 439 66.49 108.03 104.42
C GLU A 439 67.32 107.74 103.15
N ALA A 440 67.06 108.40 102.02
CA ALA A 440 67.95 108.42 100.85
C ALA A 440 69.20 109.28 101.08
N GLU A 441 69.33 109.89 102.27
CA GLU A 441 70.63 110.20 102.87
C GLU A 441 71.48 108.91 103.13
N ALA A 442 71.00 107.70 102.77
CA ALA A 442 71.67 106.40 103.04
C ALA A 442 71.70 105.24 101.96
N ASN A 443 71.06 105.23 100.75
CA ASN A 443 70.83 103.94 99.96
C ASN A 443 70.47 104.01 98.39
N THR A 444 71.05 103.25 97.38
CA THR A 444 70.98 103.55 95.86
C THR A 444 71.02 102.34 94.71
N TRP A 445 70.05 102.01 93.69
CA TRP A 445 69.74 100.69 92.79
C TRP A 445 69.15 100.55 91.19
N GLN A 446 68.56 99.40 90.50
CA GLN A 446 68.34 99.02 88.92
C GLN A 446 67.14 98.04 88.18
N MET A 447 67.04 97.61 86.79
CA MET A 447 65.85 96.92 85.88
C MET A 447 65.98 95.94 84.48
N LYS A 448 64.93 95.36 83.64
CA LYS A 448 64.93 94.48 82.24
C LYS A 448 63.60 93.91 81.32
N ALA A 449 63.57 93.26 80.04
CA ALA A 449 62.37 92.68 79.07
C ALA A 449 62.50 91.69 77.67
N MET A 450 61.45 91.11 76.84
CA MET A 450 61.44 90.26 75.42
C MET A 450 60.11 89.71 74.48
N GLU A 451 60.11 88.91 73.26
CA GLU A 451 59.07 88.66 72.02
C GLU A 451 58.65 87.23 71.14
N ALA A 452 57.89 87.07 69.91
CA ALA A 452 57.25 85.80 69.09
C ALA A 452 56.73 85.64 67.46
N GLN A 453 56.07 84.54 66.77
CA GLN A 453 55.71 84.21 65.20
C GLN A 453 54.59 83.05 64.55
N ASP A 454 54.26 82.72 63.17
CA ASP A 454 53.14 81.79 62.37
C ASP A 454 53.30 81.13 60.78
N ASP A 455 52.56 80.48 59.70
CA ASP A 455 51.17 80.02 58.96
C ASP A 455 51.08 78.94 57.60
N LEU A 456 49.94 78.45 56.81
CA LEU A 456 49.77 77.41 55.55
C LEU A 456 48.45 77.09 54.48
N VAL A 457 48.33 76.14 53.37
CA VAL A 457 47.31 75.92 52.07
C VAL A 457 47.04 74.43 51.25
N LYS A 458 46.27 73.80 50.14
CA LYS A 458 45.20 73.79 48.88
C LYS A 458 44.38 72.41 48.22
N THR A 459 43.79 72.23 46.91
CA THR A 459 42.72 71.18 46.22
C THR A 459 42.41 70.83 44.57
N LYS A 460 41.51 69.84 43.95
CA LYS A 460 41.17 69.37 42.40
C LYS A 460 39.84 68.43 41.80
N GLU A 461 39.51 68.05 40.45
CA GLU A 461 38.25 67.39 39.60
C GLU A 461 38.35 66.36 38.22
N GLU A 462 37.52 65.73 37.20
CA GLU A 462 36.09 65.24 36.55
C GLU A 462 36.04 64.25 35.14
N LEU A 463 35.15 63.66 34.13
CA LEU A 463 33.68 63.31 33.47
C LEU A 463 33.44 62.23 32.13
N HIS A 464 32.23 61.72 31.49
CA HIS A 464 31.91 60.76 30.18
C HIS A 464 30.44 60.42 29.36
N MET A 465 30.17 59.52 28.23
CA MET A 465 28.85 59.25 27.26
C MET A 465 28.46 57.88 26.28
N VAL A 466 27.32 57.66 25.39
CA VAL A 466 26.69 56.35 24.60
C VAL A 466 25.72 56.32 23.18
N MET A 467 25.06 55.22 22.49
CA MET A 467 24.31 55.00 21.05
C MET A 467 23.08 53.88 20.59
N ALA A 468 22.58 53.54 19.27
CA ALA A 468 21.32 52.68 18.64
C ALA A 468 21.33 51.99 17.09
N PRO A 469 20.37 51.42 16.09
CA PRO A 469 18.86 50.99 15.67
C PRO A 469 18.38 49.72 14.58
N PRO A 470 17.12 49.49 13.89
CA PRO A 470 16.46 48.22 13.09
C PRO A 470 15.50 48.14 11.67
N PRO A 471 14.82 46.98 11.08
CA PRO A 471 14.16 46.64 9.64
C PRO A 471 12.76 45.74 9.22
N PRO A 472 12.30 45.34 7.89
CA PRO A 472 10.95 44.70 7.24
C PRO A 472 10.89 43.31 6.28
N PRO A 473 9.99 42.70 5.28
CA PRO A 473 8.67 42.84 4.35
C PRO A 473 7.57 41.59 3.84
N PRO A 474 7.06 41.11 2.54
CA PRO A 474 5.61 40.59 2.07
C PRO A 474 5.14 39.22 1.13
N PRO A 475 4.20 39.02 0.03
CA PRO A 475 3.02 37.94 -0.25
C PRO A 475 2.64 36.96 -1.61
N PRO A 476 1.40 36.67 -2.34
CA PRO A 476 0.69 35.32 -2.86
C PRO A 476 -0.16 34.99 -4.31
N PRO A 477 -0.89 33.78 -4.66
CA PRO A 477 -1.52 33.19 -6.04
C PRO A 477 -2.97 32.34 -6.28
N SER A 478 -3.44 31.66 -7.47
CA SER A 478 -4.83 30.90 -7.81
C SER A 478 -5.26 29.95 -9.16
N MET A 479 -6.45 29.15 -9.25
CA MET A 479 -7.48 28.31 -10.20
C MET A 479 -7.36 27.02 -11.25
N TYR A 480 -8.33 26.01 -11.22
CA TYR A 480 -8.66 24.56 -11.73
C TYR A 480 -8.85 24.09 -13.26
N ASP A 481 -9.08 22.83 -13.80
CA ASP A 481 -8.91 21.32 -13.51
C ASP A 481 -9.29 20.35 -14.74
N ASN A 482 -9.45 18.99 -14.63
CA ASN A 482 -9.13 17.87 -15.62
C ASN A 482 -10.21 17.01 -16.44
N LEU A 483 -9.73 16.39 -17.57
CA LEU A 483 -9.94 15.02 -18.20
C LEU A 483 -11.15 14.56 -19.09
N GLU A 484 -11.11 13.30 -19.60
CA GLU A 484 -11.48 12.82 -20.98
C GLU A 484 -12.66 11.80 -21.18
N ASP A 485 -13.43 12.02 -22.27
CA ASP A 485 -13.88 11.18 -23.43
C ASP A 485 -14.44 9.70 -23.46
N THR A 486 -15.50 9.53 -24.31
CA THR A 486 -16.15 8.41 -25.08
C THR A 486 -15.82 6.87 -24.96
N SER A 487 -16.66 5.86 -25.32
CA SER A 487 -18.09 5.71 -25.81
C SER A 487 -18.56 4.24 -26.06
N ASP A 488 -19.88 3.97 -26.01
CA ASP A 488 -20.72 3.04 -26.85
C ASP A 488 -20.70 1.47 -26.73
N SER A 489 -21.83 0.86 -26.29
CA SER A 489 -22.85 0.01 -27.03
C SER A 489 -22.92 -1.59 -27.17
N GLU A 490 -23.30 -2.19 -28.33
CA GLU A 490 -24.36 -3.26 -28.47
C GLU A 490 -24.15 -4.55 -29.37
N GLU A 491 -24.71 -5.70 -28.91
CA GLU A 491 -25.41 -6.85 -29.60
C GLU A 491 -24.84 -7.98 -30.57
N ASN A 492 -25.02 -9.27 -30.16
CA ASN A 492 -25.41 -10.52 -30.92
C ASN A 492 -24.42 -11.23 -31.92
N ALA A 493 -24.54 -12.51 -32.38
CA ALA A 493 -25.18 -13.80 -31.96
C ALA A 493 -24.70 -15.03 -32.86
N SER A 494 -25.01 -16.33 -32.54
CA SER A 494 -24.73 -17.52 -33.42
C SER A 494 -25.51 -18.84 -33.08
N THR A 495 -25.46 -19.87 -33.95
CA THR A 495 -25.78 -21.32 -33.73
C THR A 495 -25.29 -22.20 -34.92
N HIS A 496 -24.74 -23.41 -34.69
CA HIS A 496 -23.95 -24.16 -35.70
C HIS A 496 -24.42 -25.57 -36.17
N SER A 497 -24.09 -25.88 -37.44
CA SER A 497 -23.57 -27.17 -37.95
C SER A 497 -22.48 -26.79 -38.96
N ALA A 498 -21.30 -27.42 -38.94
CA ALA A 498 -20.11 -26.81 -39.55
C ALA A 498 -19.40 -27.69 -40.58
N ASP A 499 -19.58 -27.35 -41.86
CA ASP A 499 -18.40 -27.15 -42.70
C ASP A 499 -17.63 -25.95 -42.14
N LEU A 500 -16.30 -26.03 -42.18
CA LEU A 500 -15.43 -25.09 -41.47
C LEU A 500 -15.18 -23.85 -42.36
N PRO A 501 -15.70 -22.65 -42.02
CA PRO A 501 -15.72 -21.53 -42.97
C PRO A 501 -14.34 -20.90 -43.13
N MET A 502 -13.78 -20.97 -44.35
CA MET A 502 -12.48 -20.37 -44.71
C MET A 502 -12.59 -18.98 -45.37
N GLU A 503 -13.80 -18.48 -45.61
CA GLU A 503 -14.00 -17.19 -46.29
C GLU A 503 -13.59 -16.02 -45.37
N GLY A 504 -12.79 -15.10 -45.90
CA GLY A 504 -12.24 -13.96 -45.16
C GLY A 504 -11.12 -14.31 -44.17
N PHE A 505 -10.46 -15.46 -44.35
CA PHE A 505 -9.32 -15.87 -43.53
C PHE A 505 -8.05 -15.06 -43.88
N ASN A 506 -7.59 -14.23 -42.94
CA ASN A 506 -6.20 -13.77 -42.92
C ASN A 506 -5.32 -14.88 -42.33
N ASP A 507 -4.29 -15.33 -43.05
CA ASP A 507 -3.28 -16.32 -42.58
C ASP A 507 -2.26 -15.68 -41.61
N HIS A 508 -2.74 -14.80 -40.73
CA HIS A 508 -1.96 -14.22 -39.64
C HIS A 508 -1.94 -15.20 -38.47
N ARG A 509 -0.92 -16.06 -38.50
CA ARG A 509 -0.71 -17.15 -37.52
C ARG A 509 -0.08 -16.65 -36.23
N ASN A 510 -0.70 -15.65 -35.62
CA ASN A 510 -0.18 -14.99 -34.42
C ASN A 510 -0.03 -16.00 -33.25
N GLU A 511 -0.72 -17.15 -33.29
CA GLU A 511 -0.51 -18.26 -32.35
C GLU A 511 0.88 -18.90 -32.45
N GLU A 512 1.53 -18.86 -33.61
CA GLU A 512 2.89 -19.39 -33.82
C GLU A 512 3.96 -18.48 -33.22
N GLU A 513 3.69 -17.18 -33.04
CA GLU A 513 4.61 -16.21 -32.41
C GLU A 513 4.46 -16.10 -30.88
N ARG A 514 3.46 -16.76 -30.27
CA ARG A 514 3.18 -16.60 -28.83
C ARG A 514 4.35 -16.99 -27.93
N LEU A 515 4.54 -16.15 -26.92
CA LEU A 515 5.47 -16.34 -25.80
C LEU A 515 4.67 -16.48 -24.51
N THR A 516 5.24 -17.17 -23.54
CA THR A 516 4.66 -17.30 -22.20
C THR A 516 4.66 -15.96 -21.45
N GLU A 517 3.77 -15.78 -20.47
CA GLU A 517 3.81 -14.64 -19.55
C GLU A 517 5.17 -14.58 -18.82
N ALA A 518 5.75 -15.73 -18.48
CA ALA A 518 7.10 -15.83 -17.92
C ALA A 518 8.24 -15.43 -18.89
N GLU A 519 7.98 -15.26 -20.18
CA GLU A 519 8.91 -14.68 -21.16
C GLU A 519 8.61 -13.21 -21.46
N LYS A 520 7.33 -12.83 -21.53
CA LYS A 520 6.87 -11.45 -21.75
C LYS A 520 7.15 -10.54 -20.54
N ASN A 521 7.00 -11.07 -19.33
CA ASN A 521 6.89 -10.30 -18.10
C ASN A 521 8.06 -10.61 -17.15
N GLU A 522 9.03 -9.69 -17.12
CA GLU A 522 10.25 -9.85 -16.32
C GLU A 522 9.95 -9.96 -14.80
N ARG A 523 8.84 -9.38 -14.31
CA ARG A 523 8.41 -9.52 -12.92
C ARG A 523 8.01 -10.96 -12.62
N VAL A 524 7.08 -11.52 -13.39
CA VAL A 524 6.62 -12.91 -13.25
C VAL A 524 7.79 -13.89 -13.38
N GLN A 525 8.71 -13.64 -14.31
CA GLN A 525 9.92 -14.46 -14.45
C GLN A 525 10.82 -14.43 -13.20
N LYS A 526 11.01 -13.26 -12.58
CA LYS A 526 11.78 -13.12 -11.33
C LYS A 526 11.06 -13.80 -10.15
N GLN A 527 9.74 -13.65 -10.04
CA GLN A 527 8.92 -14.27 -9.00
C GLN A 527 8.99 -15.80 -9.06
N LEU A 528 8.80 -16.39 -10.25
CA LEU A 528 8.93 -17.84 -10.44
C LEU A 528 10.35 -18.34 -10.10
N LYS A 529 11.40 -17.65 -10.57
CA LYS A 529 12.80 -18.01 -10.24
C LYS A 529 13.11 -17.94 -8.75
N ALA A 530 12.56 -16.97 -8.02
CA ALA A 530 12.67 -16.89 -6.57
C ALA A 530 11.98 -18.09 -5.89
N LEU A 531 10.73 -18.36 -6.28
CA LEU A 531 9.95 -19.49 -5.75
C LEU A 531 10.59 -20.86 -6.02
N THR A 532 11.14 -21.11 -7.22
CA THR A 532 11.90 -22.35 -7.50
C THR A 532 13.07 -22.52 -6.52
N SER A 533 13.78 -21.43 -6.20
CA SER A 533 14.91 -21.42 -5.25
C SER A 533 14.48 -21.63 -3.79
N GLU A 534 13.40 -20.96 -3.36
CA GLU A 534 12.83 -21.06 -2.01
C GLU A 534 12.26 -22.46 -1.71
N LEU A 535 11.61 -23.08 -2.69
CA LEU A 535 10.95 -24.38 -2.52
C LEU A 535 11.92 -25.55 -2.63
N ALA A 536 12.98 -25.43 -3.45
CA ALA A 536 14.00 -26.47 -3.62
C ALA A 536 14.62 -26.92 -2.29
N GLN A 537 14.80 -26.01 -1.33
CA GLN A 537 15.38 -26.32 0.00
C GLN A 537 14.50 -27.25 0.85
N ALA A 538 13.18 -27.22 0.66
CA ALA A 538 12.22 -28.00 1.42
C ALA A 538 11.70 -29.23 0.65
N ARG A 539 12.13 -29.44 -0.59
CA ARG A 539 11.59 -30.46 -1.50
C ARG A 539 11.93 -31.89 -1.05
N ASP A 540 11.02 -32.82 -1.30
CA ASP A 540 11.27 -34.26 -1.22
C ASP A 540 11.19 -34.92 -2.59
N GLU A 541 12.35 -35.14 -3.22
CA GLU A 541 12.45 -35.74 -4.56
C GLU A 541 11.84 -37.15 -4.64
N SER A 542 11.74 -37.88 -3.52
CA SER A 542 11.13 -39.21 -3.47
C SER A 542 9.62 -39.21 -3.75
N LYS A 543 8.99 -38.03 -3.70
CA LYS A 543 7.55 -37.82 -3.93
C LYS A 543 7.21 -37.21 -5.30
N ASN A 544 8.20 -36.99 -6.16
CA ASN A 544 7.97 -36.46 -7.51
C ASN A 544 7.06 -37.41 -8.31
N THR A 545 5.94 -36.90 -8.82
CA THR A 545 5.04 -37.71 -9.67
C THR A 545 5.56 -37.80 -11.10
N ALA A 546 4.98 -38.68 -11.92
CA ALA A 546 5.33 -38.79 -13.34
C ALA A 546 5.19 -37.45 -14.09
N ASN A 547 4.17 -36.64 -13.77
CA ASN A 547 4.01 -35.32 -14.39
C ASN A 547 5.08 -34.32 -13.92
N ASP A 548 5.50 -34.37 -12.65
CA ASP A 548 6.61 -33.51 -12.19
C ASP A 548 7.90 -33.87 -12.93
N LEU A 549 8.22 -35.17 -13.08
CA LEU A 549 9.40 -35.62 -13.82
C LEU A 549 9.38 -35.20 -15.30
N LEU A 550 8.24 -35.35 -15.99
CA LEU A 550 8.05 -34.89 -17.36
C LEU A 550 8.22 -33.37 -17.49
N HIS A 551 7.69 -32.60 -16.54
CA HIS A 551 7.82 -31.15 -16.53
C HIS A 551 9.28 -30.70 -16.35
N PHE A 552 10.08 -31.36 -15.49
CA PHE A 552 11.51 -31.04 -15.39
C PHE A 552 12.31 -31.46 -16.62
N GLU A 553 11.93 -32.52 -17.33
CA GLU A 553 12.52 -32.86 -18.63
C GLU A 553 12.19 -31.80 -19.70
N ASN A 554 10.97 -31.25 -19.68
CA ASN A 554 10.57 -30.13 -20.53
C ASN A 554 11.39 -28.87 -20.21
N ALA A 555 11.36 -28.40 -18.95
CA ALA A 555 12.09 -27.22 -18.51
C ALA A 555 13.61 -27.32 -18.75
N ARG A 556 14.23 -28.48 -18.45
CA ARG A 556 15.66 -28.73 -18.69
C ARG A 556 16.04 -28.71 -20.18
N ALA A 557 15.13 -29.11 -21.06
CA ALA A 557 15.30 -29.03 -22.50
C ALA A 557 14.96 -27.65 -23.08
N GLY A 558 14.57 -26.67 -22.26
CA GLY A 558 14.10 -25.35 -22.71
C GLY A 558 12.76 -25.38 -23.44
N ARG A 559 11.96 -26.44 -23.24
CA ARG A 559 10.59 -26.57 -23.78
C ARG A 559 9.59 -25.84 -22.88
N ASP A 560 8.65 -25.16 -23.53
CA ASP A 560 7.40 -24.64 -22.97
C ASP A 560 6.24 -24.99 -23.91
N LYS A 561 5.02 -24.59 -23.55
CA LYS A 561 3.80 -24.84 -24.32
C LYS A 561 3.90 -24.36 -25.77
N TYR A 562 4.33 -23.12 -26.03
CA TYR A 562 4.34 -22.54 -27.37
C TYR A 562 5.56 -22.98 -28.19
N LYS A 563 6.74 -23.15 -27.57
CA LYS A 563 7.90 -23.78 -28.25
C LYS A 563 7.59 -25.21 -28.67
N THR A 564 6.92 -25.99 -27.81
CA THR A 564 6.52 -27.37 -28.15
C THR A 564 5.45 -27.36 -29.25
N LEU A 565 4.42 -26.50 -29.17
CA LEU A 565 3.42 -26.35 -30.24
C LEU A 565 4.05 -25.94 -31.58
N ARG A 566 5.01 -25.01 -31.60
CA ARG A 566 5.79 -24.66 -32.80
C ARG A 566 6.52 -25.89 -33.36
N GLN A 567 7.20 -26.67 -32.51
CA GLN A 567 7.99 -27.84 -32.92
C GLN A 567 7.12 -28.93 -33.55
N ILE A 568 6.02 -29.34 -32.91
CA ILE A 568 5.16 -30.45 -33.37
C ILE A 568 4.29 -30.11 -34.59
N ARG A 569 4.30 -28.85 -35.03
CA ARG A 569 3.59 -28.36 -36.23
C ARG A 569 4.52 -28.21 -37.44
N GLN A 570 5.82 -28.44 -37.28
CA GLN A 570 6.78 -28.45 -38.39
C GLN A 570 6.47 -29.56 -39.41
N GLY A 571 7.02 -29.43 -40.62
CA GLY A 571 6.69 -30.31 -41.72
C GLY A 571 5.28 -30.08 -42.29
N ASN A 572 4.99 -30.75 -43.41
CA ASN A 572 3.68 -30.66 -44.05
C ASN A 572 2.65 -31.59 -43.37
N THR A 573 1.35 -31.32 -43.57
CA THR A 573 0.27 -32.07 -42.94
C THR A 573 0.32 -33.57 -43.25
N LYS A 574 0.73 -33.98 -44.47
CA LYS A 574 0.97 -35.40 -44.78
C LYS A 574 2.04 -36.02 -43.89
N GLN A 575 3.20 -35.37 -43.75
CA GLN A 575 4.29 -35.88 -42.91
C GLN A 575 3.81 -36.15 -41.48
N ARG A 576 3.09 -35.20 -40.88
CA ARG A 576 2.53 -35.33 -39.52
C ARG A 576 1.46 -36.43 -39.41
N ILE A 577 0.75 -36.77 -40.49
CA ILE A 577 -0.17 -37.92 -40.53
C ILE A 577 0.60 -39.24 -40.69
N ASP A 578 1.64 -39.28 -41.51
CA ASP A 578 2.50 -40.46 -41.67
C ASP A 578 3.26 -40.77 -40.36
N GLU A 579 3.69 -39.74 -39.62
CA GLU A 579 4.25 -39.83 -38.25
C GLU A 579 3.23 -40.36 -37.23
N PHE A 580 1.97 -39.92 -37.29
CA PHE A 580 0.91 -40.42 -36.40
C PHE A 580 0.62 -41.93 -36.60
N GLU A 581 0.71 -42.40 -37.84
CA GLU A 581 0.62 -43.83 -38.16
C GLU A 581 1.97 -44.56 -37.96
N ALA A 582 3.06 -43.85 -37.65
CA ALA A 582 4.36 -44.43 -37.30
C ALA A 582 4.43 -44.87 -35.82
N LEU A 583 3.75 -44.13 -34.93
CA LEU A 583 3.49 -44.50 -33.52
C LEU A 583 2.81 -45.88 -33.38
#